data_AF-A0A9E7YWA8-F1
#
_entry.id   AF-A0A9E7YWA8-F1
#
_cell.length_a   1.000
_cell.length_b   1.000
_cell.length_c   1.000
_cell.angle_alpha   90.00
_cell.angle_beta   90.00
_cell.angle_gamma   90.00
#
_symmetry.space_group_name_H-M   'P 1'
#
loop_
_entity.id
_entity.type
_entity.pdbx_description
1 polymer ?
#
loop_
_entity_poly.entity_id
_entity_poly.type
_entity_poly.pdbx_seq_one_letter_code
_entity_poly.pdbx_strand_id
1 'polypeptide(L)'
;MKTLDELMQHLCDNGIACSGELQKRELKNLGYYHGYKGCRFAGIAKNRLHLQSFEQISSLNSFDMALKSLIYPRIIAVETTLKNYTLEEVLQDAESPFLALVLFSWVSSHR
;
A
#
# COMPACT_ATOMS: atom_id res chain seq x y z
N MET A 1 2.21 -5.60 -19.24
CA MET A 1 2.98 -5.45 -17.98
C MET A 1 4.34 -4.92 -18.38
N LYS A 2 4.76 -3.75 -17.88
CA LYS A 2 6.07 -3.20 -18.25
C LYS A 2 7.19 -4.06 -17.65
N THR A 3 8.27 -4.28 -18.39
CA THR A 3 9.46 -4.96 -17.87
C THR A 3 10.20 -4.07 -16.86
N LEU A 4 11.08 -4.66 -16.06
CA LEU A 4 11.86 -3.91 -15.07
C LEU A 4 12.81 -2.90 -15.75
N ASP A 5 13.30 -3.24 -16.95
CA ASP A 5 14.11 -2.34 -17.79
C ASP A 5 13.29 -1.17 -18.34
N GLU A 6 12.07 -1.42 -18.82
CA GLU A 6 11.14 -0.34 -19.24
C GLU A 6 10.77 0.59 -18.08
N LEU A 7 10.75 0.06 -16.84
CA LEU A 7 10.54 0.86 -15.63
C LEU A 7 11.75 1.75 -15.31
N MET A 8 12.96 1.19 -15.38
CA MET A 8 14.20 1.96 -15.20
C MET A 8 14.29 3.06 -16.26
N GLN A 9 14.10 2.71 -17.54
CA GLN A 9 14.09 3.69 -18.62
C GLN A 9 13.06 4.80 -18.37
N HIS A 10 11.85 4.44 -17.95
CA HIS A 10 10.81 5.42 -17.63
C HIS A 10 11.21 6.38 -16.49
N LEU A 11 11.90 5.90 -15.45
CA LEU A 11 12.40 6.78 -14.38
C LEU A 11 13.43 7.76 -14.93
N CYS A 12 14.35 7.26 -15.75
CA CYS A 12 15.39 8.07 -16.38
C CYS A 12 14.82 9.10 -17.37
N ASP A 13 13.82 8.74 -18.18
CA ASP A 13 13.07 9.67 -19.04
C ASP A 13 12.34 10.77 -18.24
N ASN A 14 12.07 10.52 -16.95
CA ASN A 14 11.43 11.46 -16.03
C ASN A 14 12.44 12.25 -15.19
N GLY A 15 13.72 12.24 -15.55
CA GLY A 15 14.78 13.03 -14.91
C GLY A 15 15.36 12.41 -13.65
N ILE A 16 15.15 11.10 -13.42
CA ILE A 16 15.76 10.38 -12.31
C ILE A 16 17.06 9.73 -12.79
N ALA A 17 18.19 10.12 -12.21
CA ALA A 17 19.44 9.41 -12.41
C ALA A 17 19.32 7.98 -11.86
N CYS A 18 19.24 7.02 -12.78
CA CYS A 18 18.99 5.62 -12.50
C CYS A 18 19.86 4.72 -13.40
N SER A 19 20.66 3.82 -12.83
CA SER A 19 21.49 2.92 -13.63
C SER A 19 21.94 1.69 -12.85
N GLY A 20 22.25 0.63 -13.61
CA GLY A 20 22.85 -0.59 -13.08
C GLY A 20 21.88 -1.59 -12.46
N GLU A 21 22.36 -2.83 -12.34
CA GLU A 21 21.58 -3.96 -11.86
C GLU A 21 21.21 -3.86 -10.37
N LEU A 22 22.00 -3.15 -9.56
CA LEU A 22 21.69 -2.95 -8.14
C LEU A 22 20.40 -2.16 -7.95
N GLN A 23 20.30 -0.98 -8.57
CA GLN A 23 19.10 -0.12 -8.49
C GLN A 23 17.89 -0.79 -9.14
N LYS A 24 18.12 -1.56 -10.20
CA LYS A 24 17.09 -2.39 -10.84
C LYS A 24 16.52 -3.42 -9.86
N ARG A 25 17.37 -4.12 -9.09
CA ARG A 25 16.95 -5.04 -8.03
C ARG A 25 16.24 -4.31 -6.89
N GLU A 26 16.72 -3.15 -6.48
CA GLU A 26 16.06 -2.32 -5.46
C GLU A 26 14.67 -1.87 -5.92
N LEU A 27 14.51 -1.44 -7.18
CA LEU A 27 13.22 -1.07 -7.74
C LEU A 27 12.21 -2.21 -7.71
N LYS A 28 12.67 -3.45 -7.92
CA LYS A 28 11.86 -4.65 -7.75
C LYS A 28 11.43 -4.82 -6.29
N ASN A 29 12.34 -4.64 -5.34
CA ASN A 29 12.07 -4.78 -3.90
C ASN A 29 11.13 -3.70 -3.35
N LEU A 30 11.13 -2.50 -3.93
CA LEU A 30 10.18 -1.43 -3.60
C LEU A 30 8.74 -1.71 -4.11
N GLY A 31 8.49 -2.84 -4.78
CA GLY A 31 7.18 -3.18 -5.32
C GLY A 31 6.90 -2.52 -6.68
N TYR A 32 7.93 -2.40 -7.53
CA TYR A 32 7.87 -1.76 -8.85
C TYR A 32 7.56 -0.24 -8.79
N TYR A 33 7.33 0.38 -9.95
CA TYR A 33 6.99 1.80 -10.16
C TYR A 33 5.75 2.31 -9.38
N HIS A 34 5.08 1.46 -8.60
CA HIS A 34 3.95 1.86 -7.77
C HIS A 34 4.40 2.69 -6.56
N GLY A 35 5.54 2.36 -5.92
CA GLY A 35 6.13 3.21 -4.88
C GLY A 35 6.48 4.61 -5.40
N TYR A 36 7.08 4.69 -6.60
CA TYR A 36 7.42 5.97 -7.24
C TYR A 36 6.19 6.81 -7.64
N LYS A 37 5.12 6.21 -8.18
CA LYS A 37 3.92 6.96 -8.58
C LYS A 37 3.26 7.69 -7.41
N GLY A 38 3.14 7.03 -6.26
CA GLY A 38 2.52 7.60 -5.08
C GLY A 38 3.36 8.70 -4.44
N CYS A 39 4.68 8.54 -4.46
CA CYS A 39 5.60 9.43 -3.76
C CYS A 39 6.05 10.65 -4.57
N ARG A 40 5.68 10.79 -5.85
CA ARG A 40 6.18 11.88 -6.70
C ARG A 40 5.52 13.24 -6.42
N PHE A 41 4.47 13.28 -5.61
CA PHE A 41 3.68 14.48 -5.35
C PHE A 41 3.42 14.68 -3.85
N ALA A 42 3.46 15.93 -3.39
CA ALA A 42 3.05 16.30 -2.05
C ALA A 42 1.58 16.76 -2.03
N GLY A 43 0.68 15.84 -1.67
CA GLY A 43 -0.76 16.08 -1.61
C GLY A 43 -1.42 16.08 -2.98
N ILE A 44 -1.25 17.14 -3.78
CA ILE A 44 -1.86 17.28 -5.11
C ILE A 44 -0.84 17.13 -6.23
N ALA A 45 -1.28 16.71 -7.42
CA ALA A 45 -0.42 16.49 -8.59
C ALA A 45 0.37 17.74 -9.06
N LYS A 46 -0.09 18.94 -8.70
CA LYS A 46 0.64 20.19 -8.97
C LYS A 46 1.93 20.33 -8.16
N ASN A 47 1.99 19.70 -6.98
CA ASN A 47 3.13 19.76 -6.06
C ASN A 47 4.10 18.62 -6.32
N ARG A 48 4.68 18.58 -7.52
CA ARG A 48 5.65 17.54 -7.89
C ARG A 48 6.94 17.72 -7.09
N LEU A 49 7.40 16.65 -6.45
CA LEU A 49 8.69 16.62 -5.79
C LEU A 49 9.81 16.60 -6.83
N HIS A 50 10.83 17.41 -6.64
CA HIS A 50 12.03 17.45 -7.48
C HIS A 50 12.99 16.31 -7.12
N LEU A 51 12.54 15.08 -7.38
CA LEU A 51 13.39 13.89 -7.26
C LEU A 51 14.32 13.83 -8.47
N GLN A 52 15.61 13.64 -8.24
CA GLN A 52 16.67 13.63 -9.25
C GLN A 52 17.50 12.34 -9.23
N SER A 53 17.40 11.52 -8.18
CA SER A 53 18.16 10.27 -8.06
C SER A 53 17.31 9.12 -7.55
N PHE A 54 17.75 7.90 -7.86
CA PHE A 54 17.13 6.69 -7.32
C PHE A 54 17.19 6.62 -5.78
N GLU A 55 18.28 7.11 -5.18
CA GLU A 55 18.43 7.19 -3.73
C GLU A 55 17.32 8.00 -3.07
N GLN A 56 16.97 9.17 -3.63
CA GLN A 56 15.88 10.00 -3.11
C GLN A 56 14.53 9.28 -3.18
N ILE A 57 14.29 8.47 -4.22
CA ILE A 57 13.10 7.62 -4.32
C ILE A 57 13.11 6.56 -3.21
N SER A 58 14.24 5.90 -3.00
CA SER A 58 14.42 4.86 -1.98
C SER A 58 14.23 5.42 -0.57
N SER A 59 14.79 6.59 -0.27
CA SER A 59 14.62 7.28 1.01
C SER A 59 13.17 7.66 1.26
N LEU A 60 12.48 8.20 0.25
CA LEU A 60 11.08 8.59 0.37
C LEU A 60 10.16 7.39 0.58
N ASN A 61 10.41 6.28 -0.13
CA ASN A 61 9.69 5.03 0.11
C ASN A 61 9.96 4.49 1.52
N SER A 62 11.20 4.55 2.00
CA SER A 62 11.57 4.11 3.35
C SER A 62 10.86 4.94 4.42
N PHE A 63 10.77 6.26 4.21
CA PHE A 63 10.00 7.15 5.08
C PHE A 63 8.51 6.78 5.09
N ASP A 64 7.89 6.58 3.92
CA ASP A 64 6.49 6.16 3.82
C ASP A 64 6.23 4.81 4.51
N MET A 65 7.11 3.83 4.32
CA MET A 65 7.00 2.53 4.99
C MET A 65 7.12 2.65 6.52
N ALA A 66 8.02 3.49 7.02
CA ALA A 66 8.14 3.76 8.45
C ALA A 66 6.90 4.47 9.01
N LEU A 67 6.33 5.42 8.26
CA LEU A 67 5.10 6.09 8.65
C LEU A 67 3.92 5.10 8.68
N LYS A 68 3.81 4.26 7.66
CA LYS A 68 2.79 3.21 7.57
C LYS A 68 2.91 2.22 8.72
N SER A 69 4.11 1.77 9.07
CA SER A 69 4.29 0.80 10.16
C SER A 69 3.87 1.37 11.52
N LEU A 70 3.98 2.68 11.73
CA LEU A 70 3.51 3.35 12.96
C LEU A 70 1.99 3.48 13.01
N ILE A 71 1.34 3.75 11.88
CA ILE A 71 -0.07 4.16 11.84
C ILE A 71 -1.01 3.00 11.48
N TYR A 72 -0.63 2.16 10.50
CA TYR A 72 -1.51 1.13 9.94
C TYR A 72 -2.01 0.13 10.98
N PRO A 73 -1.19 -0.37 11.93
CA PRO A 73 -1.70 -1.29 12.96
C PRO A 73 -2.86 -0.70 13.75
N ARG A 74 -2.81 0.61 14.05
CA ARG A 74 -3.89 1.31 14.77
C ARG A 74 -5.13 1.52 13.90
N ILE A 75 -4.95 1.91 12.63
CA ILE A 75 -6.06 2.05 11.68
C ILE A 75 -6.77 0.71 11.49
N ILE A 76 -6.02 -0.36 11.25
CA ILE A 76 -6.56 -1.71 11.07
C ILE A 76 -7.28 -2.18 12.33
N ALA A 77 -6.77 -1.87 13.53
CA ALA A 77 -7.47 -2.19 14.77
C ALA A 77 -8.84 -1.50 14.82
N VAL A 78 -8.90 -0.19 14.56
CA VAL A 78 -10.17 0.57 14.55
C VAL A 78 -11.11 0.05 13.46
N GLU A 79 -10.61 -0.15 12.24
CA GLU A 79 -11.38 -0.69 11.12
C GLU A 79 -11.97 -2.06 11.44
N THR A 80 -11.17 -2.95 12.03
CA THR A 80 -11.61 -4.30 12.41
C THR A 80 -12.67 -4.22 13.50
N THR A 81 -12.47 -3.39 14.52
CA THR A 81 -13.47 -3.18 15.59
C THR A 81 -14.78 -2.66 15.01
N LEU A 82 -14.76 -1.63 14.16
CA LEU A 82 -15.96 -1.06 13.54
C LEU A 82 -16.70 -2.08 12.67
N LYS A 83 -15.97 -2.87 11.87
CA LYS A 83 -16.57 -3.93 11.05
C LYS A 83 -17.26 -4.99 11.91
N ASN A 84 -16.63 -5.41 12.99
CA ASN A 84 -17.20 -6.41 13.89
C ASN A 84 -18.48 -5.89 14.56
N TYR A 85 -18.47 -4.67 15.10
CA TYR A 85 -19.68 -4.07 15.68
C TYR A 85 -20.80 -3.90 14.65
N THR A 86 -20.47 -3.40 13.45
CA THR A 86 -21.45 -3.25 12.38
C THR A 86 -22.08 -4.59 12.02
N LEU A 87 -21.27 -5.65 11.99
CA LEU A 87 -21.72 -7.00 11.68
C LEU A 87 -22.63 -7.57 12.77
N GLU A 88 -22.31 -7.33 14.04
CA GLU A 88 -23.14 -7.73 15.18
C GLU A 88 -24.52 -7.06 15.13
N GLU A 89 -24.57 -5.75 14.92
CA GLU A 89 -25.83 -4.99 14.81
C GLU A 89 -26.68 -5.45 13.61
N VAL A 90 -26.06 -5.64 12.44
CA VAL A 90 -26.76 -6.14 11.24
C VAL A 90 -27.32 -7.54 11.47
N LEU A 91 -26.60 -8.42 12.17
CA LEU A 91 -27.11 -9.76 12.50
C LEU A 91 -28.28 -9.72 13.49
N GLN A 92 -28.23 -8.81 14.46
CA GLN A 92 -29.30 -8.62 15.42
C GLN A 92 -30.57 -8.10 14.74
N ASP A 93 -30.45 -7.10 13.87
CA ASP A 93 -31.58 -6.53 13.12
C ASP A 93 -32.16 -7.50 12.09
N ALA A 94 -31.31 -8.27 11.41
CA ALA A 94 -31.76 -9.20 10.37
C ALA A 94 -32.58 -10.39 10.91
N GLU A 95 -32.51 -10.68 12.22
CA GLU A 95 -33.14 -11.83 12.90
C GLU A 95 -33.01 -13.16 12.13
N SER A 96 -31.94 -13.33 11.34
CA SER A 96 -31.79 -14.42 10.39
C SER A 96 -30.82 -15.49 10.94
N PRO A 97 -31.31 -16.69 11.30
CA PRO A 97 -30.46 -17.77 11.81
C PRO A 97 -29.43 -18.25 10.77
N PHE A 98 -29.74 -18.12 9.48
CA PHE A 98 -28.85 -18.50 8.39
C PHE A 98 -27.59 -17.62 8.34
N LEU A 99 -27.77 -16.29 8.35
CA LEU A 99 -26.65 -15.33 8.39
C LEU A 99 -25.78 -15.50 9.63
N ALA A 100 -26.39 -15.74 10.80
CA ALA A 100 -25.66 -16.03 12.03
C ALA A 100 -24.82 -17.32 11.90
N LEU A 101 -25.41 -18.40 11.37
CA LEU A 101 -24.72 -19.68 11.16
C LEU A 101 -23.53 -19.55 10.21
N VAL A 102 -23.71 -18.86 9.08
CA VAL A 102 -22.63 -18.60 8.11
C VAL A 102 -21.48 -17.86 8.80
N LEU A 103 -21.76 -16.81 9.57
CA LEU A 103 -20.73 -16.07 10.28
C LEU A 103 -19.99 -16.94 11.30
N PHE A 104 -20.71 -17.67 12.16
CA PHE A 104 -20.08 -18.51 13.18
C PHE A 104 -19.20 -19.59 12.53
N SER A 105 -19.64 -20.21 11.43
CA SER A 105 -18.82 -21.18 10.70
C SER A 105 -17.52 -20.56 10.16
N TRP A 106 -17.59 -19.34 9.65
CA TRP A 106 -16.44 -18.65 9.07
C TRP A 106 -15.43 -18.27 10.15
N VAL A 107 -15.90 -17.74 11.28
CA VAL A 107 -15.06 -17.40 12.44
C VAL A 107 -14.39 -18.65 13.01
N SER A 108 -15.12 -19.77 13.13
CA SER A 108 -14.57 -21.04 13.62
C SER A 108 -13.55 -21.67 12.67
N SER A 109 -13.64 -21.41 11.36
CA SER A 109 -12.68 -21.91 10.37
C SER A 109 -11.40 -21.08 10.27
N HIS A 110 -11.37 -19.85 10.82
CA HIS A 110 -10.25 -18.91 10.71
C HIS A 110 -9.67 -18.52 12.08
N ARG A 111 -9.93 -19.33 13.12
CA ARG A 111 -9.20 -19.32 14.40
C ARG A 111 -8.15 -20.41 14.46
#